data_AF-A0A1B7W7V7-F1
#
_entry.id   AF-A0A1B7W7V7-F1
#
_cell.length_a   1.000
_cell.length_b   1.000
_cell.length_c   1.000
_cell.angle_alpha   90.00
_cell.angle_beta   90.00
_cell.angle_gamma   90.00
#
_symmetry.space_group_name_H-M   'P 1'
#
loop_
_entity.id
_entity.type
_entity.pdbx_description
1 polymer ?
#
loop_
_entity_poly.entity_id
_entity_poly.type
_entity_poly.pdbx_seq_one_letter_code
_entity_poly.pdbx_strand_id
1 'polypeptide(L)'
;MEGNRAGYTALAGEIMGAGTTTKSKAQIDEATDFIGANLSTSADGVYGASLKKHSDKLLELMSDVLLNPSFPEAELEKAKKQTISGLQSSKTDPNSISSLISSMSKYGKDHPYGENATEETVSKVTRNDIVEYYNTFFKPNVAYLVVSHRIHKTFTEFTRLSQNS
;
A
#
# COMPACT_ATOMS: atom_id res chain seq x y z
N MET A 1 -12.66 10.36 3.39
CA MET A 1 -12.16 11.17 4.52
C MET A 1 -11.70 10.18 5.57
N GLU A 2 -10.44 10.28 5.98
CA GLU A 2 -9.81 9.36 6.94
C GLU A 2 -10.14 9.73 8.39
N GLY A 3 -10.63 10.95 8.64
CA GLY A 3 -11.15 11.39 9.94
C GLY A 3 -10.13 11.25 11.06
N ASN A 4 -10.58 10.72 12.20
CA ASN A 4 -9.74 10.48 13.39
C ASN A 4 -8.67 9.38 13.20
N ARG A 5 -8.54 8.78 12.01
CA ARG A 5 -7.59 7.71 11.69
C ARG A 5 -6.67 8.06 10.52
N ALA A 6 -6.46 9.35 10.26
CA ALA A 6 -5.54 9.81 9.23
C ALA A 6 -4.19 9.07 9.26
N GLY A 7 -3.84 8.44 8.14
CA GLY A 7 -2.67 7.57 7.96
C GLY A 7 -2.96 6.07 7.90
N TYR A 8 -4.17 5.61 8.24
CA TYR A 8 -4.49 4.17 8.25
C TYR A 8 -4.49 3.51 6.86
N THR A 9 -4.81 4.27 5.80
CA THR A 9 -4.80 3.76 4.42
C THR A 9 -3.39 3.50 3.92
N ALA A 10 -2.46 4.41 4.23
CA ALA A 10 -1.04 4.27 3.94
C ALA A 10 -0.45 3.06 4.68
N LEU A 11 -0.76 2.93 5.97
CA LEU A 11 -0.36 1.75 6.76
C LEU A 11 -0.97 0.46 6.21
N ALA A 12 -2.25 0.48 5.84
CA ALA A 12 -2.91 -0.68 5.23
C ALA A 12 -2.21 -1.11 3.93
N GLY A 13 -1.87 -0.15 3.08
CA GLY A 13 -1.12 -0.38 1.85
C GLY A 13 0.29 -0.94 2.08
N GLU A 14 1.00 -0.42 3.08
CA GLU A 14 2.34 -0.89 3.44
C GLU A 14 2.30 -2.33 3.99
N ILE A 15 1.36 -2.61 4.90
CA ILE A 15 1.27 -3.90 5.59
C ILE A 15 0.66 -4.99 4.69
N MET A 16 -0.08 -4.62 3.65
CA MET A 16 -0.59 -5.57 2.64
C MET A 16 0.54 -6.42 2.04
N GLY A 17 1.70 -5.82 1.76
CA GLY A 17 2.89 -6.52 1.26
C GLY A 17 3.76 -7.16 2.34
N ALA A 18 3.35 -7.11 3.61
CA ALA A 18 4.10 -7.59 4.77
C ALA A 18 3.83 -9.06 5.12
N GLY A 19 2.95 -9.73 4.38
CA GLY A 19 2.71 -11.17 4.55
C GLY A 19 1.40 -11.61 3.93
N THR A 20 1.36 -12.87 3.50
CA THR A 20 0.15 -13.55 3.05
C THR A 20 -0.22 -14.68 4.00
N THR A 21 -1.35 -15.34 3.76
CA THR A 21 -1.70 -16.57 4.47
C THR A 21 -0.78 -17.73 4.09
N THR A 22 -0.07 -17.64 2.97
CA THR A 22 0.82 -18.71 2.47
C THR A 22 2.32 -18.39 2.60
N LYS A 23 2.70 -17.12 2.75
CA LYS A 23 4.10 -16.66 2.81
C LYS A 23 4.30 -15.57 3.86
N SER A 24 5.39 -15.66 4.60
CA SER A 24 5.88 -14.56 5.45
C SER A 24 6.50 -13.45 4.61
N LYS A 25 6.70 -12.27 5.20
CA LYS A 25 7.43 -11.16 4.57
C LYS A 25 8.76 -11.60 3.96
N ALA A 26 9.57 -12.31 4.75
CA ALA A 26 10.88 -12.78 4.32
C ALA A 26 10.79 -13.68 3.08
N GLN A 27 9.77 -14.54 2.98
CA GLN A 27 9.56 -15.42 1.83
C GLN A 27 9.09 -14.65 0.59
N ILE A 28 8.28 -13.59 0.78
CA ILE A 28 7.87 -12.70 -0.31
C ILE A 28 9.09 -11.95 -0.86
N ASP A 29 9.92 -11.42 0.03
CA ASP A 29 11.13 -10.67 -0.33
C ASP A 29 12.13 -11.60 -1.03
N GLU A 30 12.38 -12.80 -0.49
CA GLU A 30 13.25 -13.81 -1.11
C GLU A 30 12.75 -14.24 -2.50
N ALA A 31 11.44 -14.48 -2.64
CA ALA A 31 10.84 -14.84 -3.93
C ALA A 31 10.97 -13.70 -4.96
N THR A 32 10.83 -12.45 -4.51
CA THR A 32 11.00 -11.24 -5.33
C THR A 32 12.44 -11.09 -5.80
N ASP A 33 13.39 -11.23 -4.88
CA ASP A 33 14.83 -11.13 -5.14
C ASP A 33 15.32 -12.25 -6.06
N PHE A 34 14.83 -13.48 -5.86
CA PHE A 34 15.21 -14.65 -6.66
C PHE A 34 14.93 -14.47 -8.16
N ILE A 35 13.84 -13.77 -8.49
CA ILE A 35 13.49 -13.46 -9.89
C ILE A 35 14.03 -12.11 -10.36
N GLY A 36 14.80 -11.40 -9.53
CA GLY A 36 15.30 -10.06 -9.78
C GLY A 36 14.19 -9.05 -10.04
N ALA A 37 13.06 -9.20 -9.34
CA ALA A 37 11.93 -8.30 -9.45
C ALA A 37 12.00 -7.19 -8.40
N ASN A 38 11.14 -6.19 -8.58
CA ASN A 38 10.73 -5.30 -7.51
C ASN A 38 9.23 -5.52 -7.28
N LEU A 39 8.82 -5.49 -6.02
CA LEU A 39 7.43 -5.59 -5.59
C LEU A 39 7.18 -4.54 -4.51
N SER A 40 6.14 -3.74 -4.68
CA SER A 40 5.72 -2.74 -3.69
C SER A 40 4.21 -2.72 -3.56
N THR A 41 3.73 -2.31 -2.40
CA THR A 41 2.31 -2.22 -2.07
C THR A 41 2.00 -0.82 -1.54
N SER A 42 0.81 -0.32 -1.86
CA SER A 42 0.31 0.98 -1.42
C SER A 42 -1.20 0.90 -1.17
N ALA A 43 -1.77 2.01 -0.69
CA ALA A 43 -3.21 2.15 -0.50
C ALA A 43 -4.00 1.97 -1.82
N ASP A 44 -3.34 2.21 -2.96
CA ASP A 44 -3.93 2.16 -4.30
C ASP A 44 -3.77 0.78 -4.97
N GLY A 45 -2.90 -0.09 -4.46
CA GLY A 45 -2.71 -1.42 -5.04
C GLY A 45 -1.32 -2.02 -4.86
N VAL A 46 -1.01 -2.98 -5.74
CA VAL A 46 0.28 -3.69 -5.78
C VAL A 46 0.96 -3.37 -7.11
N TYR A 47 2.23 -2.98 -7.05
CA TYR A 47 3.08 -2.73 -8.21
C TYR A 47 4.23 -3.72 -8.24
N GLY A 48 4.53 -4.25 -9.42
CA GLY A 48 5.64 -5.17 -9.62
C GLY A 48 6.33 -4.97 -10.95
N ALA A 49 7.64 -5.18 -10.99
CA ALA A 49 8.43 -5.15 -12.22
C ALA A 49 9.46 -6.28 -12.22
N SER A 50 9.55 -7.04 -13.30
CA SER A 50 10.53 -8.12 -13.48
C SER A 50 10.97 -8.27 -14.93
N LEU A 51 11.95 -9.14 -15.17
CA LEU A 51 12.28 -9.59 -16.52
C LEU A 51 11.13 -10.41 -17.11
N LYS A 52 10.88 -10.27 -18.42
CA LYS A 52 9.78 -10.96 -19.14
C LYS A 52 9.70 -12.47 -18.84
N LYS A 53 10.84 -13.15 -18.74
CA LYS A 53 10.94 -14.60 -18.43
C LYS A 53 10.40 -14.99 -17.04
N HIS A 54 10.13 -14.02 -16.17
CA HIS A 54 9.63 -14.18 -14.81
C HIS A 54 8.29 -13.46 -14.59
N SER A 55 7.63 -13.01 -15.66
CA SER A 55 6.34 -12.32 -15.58
C SER A 55 5.26 -13.18 -14.91
N ASP A 56 5.17 -14.46 -15.27
CA ASP A 56 4.22 -15.39 -14.65
C ASP A 56 4.43 -15.54 -13.14
N LYS A 57 5.70 -15.73 -12.72
CA LYS A 57 6.07 -15.85 -11.29
C LYS A 57 5.78 -14.57 -10.51
N LEU A 58 6.07 -13.41 -11.12
CA LEU A 58 5.75 -12.12 -10.52
C LEU A 58 4.24 -11.96 -10.37
N LEU A 59 3.46 -12.30 -11.39
CA LEU A 59 2.00 -12.18 -11.37
C LEU A 59 1.39 -13.10 -10.30
N GLU A 60 1.91 -14.32 -10.15
CA GLU A 60 1.51 -15.25 -9.08
C GLU A 60 1.78 -14.64 -7.70
N LEU A 61 2.98 -14.09 -7.48
CA LEU A 61 3.33 -13.45 -6.21
C LEU A 61 2.48 -12.21 -5.91
N MET A 62 2.26 -11.36 -6.92
CA MET A 62 1.37 -10.19 -6.81
C MET A 62 -0.06 -10.60 -6.48
N SER A 63 -0.55 -11.68 -7.09
CA SER A 63 -1.90 -12.20 -6.85
C SER A 63 -2.05 -12.73 -5.42
N ASP A 64 -1.05 -13.45 -4.90
CA ASP A 64 -1.07 -13.94 -3.52
C ASP A 64 -1.06 -12.78 -2.51
N VAL A 65 -0.22 -11.75 -2.74
CA VAL A 65 -0.17 -10.54 -1.91
C VAL A 65 -1.48 -9.77 -1.94
N LEU A 66 -2.08 -9.63 -3.13
CA LEU A 66 -3.30 -8.87 -3.30
C LEU A 66 -4.55 -9.60 -2.79
N LEU A 67 -4.62 -10.93 -2.90
CA LEU A 67 -5.83 -11.71 -2.59
C LEU A 67 -5.82 -12.30 -1.19
N ASN A 68 -4.64 -12.61 -0.64
CA ASN A 68 -4.48 -13.30 0.63
C ASN A 68 -3.62 -12.56 1.67
N PRO A 69 -3.70 -11.22 1.84
CA PRO A 69 -2.89 -10.53 2.84
C PRO A 69 -3.27 -10.99 4.26
N SER A 70 -2.28 -11.30 5.08
CA SER A 70 -2.51 -11.79 6.46
C SER A 70 -2.53 -10.66 7.50
N PHE A 71 -2.06 -9.47 7.14
CA PHE A 71 -1.90 -8.30 8.00
C PHE A 71 -1.28 -8.64 9.38
N PRO A 72 0.01 -9.05 9.43
CA PRO A 72 0.64 -9.44 10.69
C PRO A 72 0.69 -8.29 11.69
N GLU A 73 0.25 -8.52 12.94
CA GLU A 73 0.24 -7.50 14.00
C GLU A 73 1.64 -6.93 14.27
N ALA A 74 2.67 -7.78 14.22
CA ALA A 74 4.05 -7.36 14.41
C ALA A 74 4.52 -6.37 13.33
N GLU A 75 4.09 -6.54 12.09
CA GLU A 75 4.41 -5.63 10.99
C GLU A 75 3.62 -4.33 11.09
N LEU A 76 2.38 -4.37 11.60
CA LEU A 76 1.62 -3.17 11.94
C LEU A 76 2.32 -2.31 12.98
N GLU A 77 2.75 -2.91 14.09
CA GLU A 77 3.44 -2.17 15.15
C GLU A 77 4.78 -1.60 14.68
N LYS A 78 5.48 -2.31 13.79
CA LYS A 78 6.71 -1.83 13.16
C LYS A 78 6.44 -0.65 12.22
N ALA A 79 5.45 -0.78 11.34
CA ALA A 79 5.06 0.29 10.42
C ALA A 79 4.64 1.55 11.18
N LYS A 80 3.81 1.43 12.22
CA LYS A 80 3.45 2.56 13.11
C LYS A 80 4.67 3.26 13.68
N LYS A 81 5.63 2.50 14.22
CA LYS A 81 6.87 3.08 14.78
C LYS A 81 7.66 3.82 13.71
N GLN A 82 7.81 3.24 12.53
CA GLN A 82 8.51 3.87 11.40
C GLN A 82 7.81 5.15 10.96
N THR A 83 6.48 5.14 10.82
CA THR A 83 5.69 6.33 10.50
C THR A 83 5.85 7.40 11.58
N ILE A 84 5.75 7.05 12.87
CA ILE A 84 5.92 7.99 13.99
C ILE A 84 7.32 8.60 13.98
N SER A 85 8.37 7.79 13.80
CA SER A 85 9.74 8.30 13.69
C SER A 85 9.91 9.23 12.49
N GLY A 86 9.32 8.90 11.34
CA GLY A 86 9.30 9.77 10.15
C GLY A 86 8.62 11.10 10.43
N LEU A 87 7.46 11.09 11.08
CA LEU A 87 6.74 12.30 11.50
C LEU A 87 7.57 13.15 12.47
N GLN A 88 8.26 12.53 13.44
CA GLN A 88 9.14 13.24 14.37
C GLN A 88 10.33 13.88 13.65
N SER A 89 10.95 13.18 12.69
CA SER A 89 12.01 13.77 11.85
C SER A 89 11.48 14.93 10.99
N SER A 90 10.30 14.79 10.38
CA SER A 90 9.68 15.86 9.60
C SER A 90 9.30 17.08 10.44
N LYS A 91 8.96 16.90 11.73
CA LYS A 91 8.76 18.01 12.69
C LYS A 91 10.03 18.77 13.02
N THR A 92 11.21 18.24 12.71
CA THR A 92 12.49 18.94 12.87
C THR A 92 12.93 19.66 11.59
N ASP A 93 12.22 19.48 10.48
CA ASP A 93 12.50 20.13 9.19
C ASP A 93 11.59 21.37 8.96
N PRO A 94 12.14 22.59 8.91
CA PRO A 94 11.39 23.82 8.68
C PRO A 94 10.55 23.83 7.40
N ASN A 95 11.00 23.14 6.34
CA ASN A 95 10.29 23.11 5.05
C ASN A 95 9.02 22.24 5.13
N SER A 96 9.08 21.15 5.88
CA SER A 96 7.96 20.26 6.16
C SER A 96 6.89 20.96 7.02
N ILE A 97 7.30 21.75 8.02
CA ILE A 97 6.40 22.58 8.83
C ILE A 97 5.71 23.65 7.98
N SER A 98 6.45 24.35 7.12
CA SER A 98 5.90 25.39 6.25
C SER A 98 4.87 24.85 5.25
N SER A 99 5.11 23.64 4.72
CA SER A 99 4.19 22.94 3.82
C SER A 99 2.92 22.45 4.53
N LEU A 100 3.05 22.02 5.79
CA LEU A 100 1.92 21.62 6.64
C LEU A 100 1.03 22.83 7.01
N ILE A 101 1.63 23.96 7.37
CA ILE A 101 0.90 25.20 7.67
C ILE A 101 0.23 25.74 6.40
N SER A 102 0.93 25.68 5.25
CA SER A 102 0.39 26.12 3.95
C SER A 102 -0.79 25.26 3.50
N SER A 103 -0.74 23.94 3.70
CA SER A 103 -1.85 23.04 3.35
C SER A 103 -3.05 23.22 4.28
N MET A 104 -2.84 23.36 5.60
CA MET A 104 -3.91 23.69 6.55
C MET A 104 -4.58 25.04 6.27
N SER A 105 -3.79 26.05 5.91
CA SER A 105 -4.29 27.40 5.59
C SER A 105 -5.07 27.45 4.27
N LYS A 106 -4.67 26.64 3.28
CA LYS A 106 -5.31 26.62 1.95
C LYS A 106 -6.57 25.76 1.89
N TYR A 107 -6.62 24.63 2.58
CA TYR A 107 -7.70 23.65 2.43
C TYR A 107 -8.64 23.56 3.64
N GLY A 108 -8.27 24.12 4.80
CA GLY A 108 -9.05 24.01 6.04
C GLY A 108 -8.95 22.63 6.70
N LYS A 109 -9.33 22.54 7.99
CA LYS A 109 -9.26 21.29 8.78
C LYS A 109 -10.22 20.19 8.32
N ASP A 110 -11.28 20.56 7.60
CA ASP A 110 -12.36 19.64 7.20
C ASP A 110 -12.20 19.06 5.78
N HIS A 111 -11.05 19.27 5.13
CA HIS A 111 -10.78 18.75 3.79
C HIS A 111 -9.89 17.50 3.84
N PRO A 112 -10.08 16.48 2.97
CA PRO A 112 -9.24 15.27 2.94
C PRO A 112 -7.74 15.54 2.78
N TYR A 113 -7.38 16.67 2.16
CA TYR A 113 -5.98 17.13 2.04
C TYR A 113 -5.46 17.95 3.25
N GLY A 114 -6.33 18.28 4.20
CA GLY A 114 -5.98 18.88 5.49
C GLY A 114 -5.81 17.86 6.62
N GLU A 115 -6.32 16.64 6.45
CA GLU A 115 -6.16 15.50 7.35
C GLU A 115 -4.74 14.92 7.24
N ASN A 116 -3.79 15.52 7.95
CA ASN A 116 -2.44 14.98 8.04
C ASN A 116 -2.36 13.93 9.15
N ALA A 117 -1.70 12.81 8.87
CA ALA A 117 -1.39 11.80 9.87
C ALA A 117 -0.57 12.43 11.01
N THR A 118 -1.00 12.22 12.25
CA THR A 118 -0.29 12.64 13.46
C THR A 118 0.11 11.41 14.27
N GLU A 119 1.06 11.57 15.19
CA GLU A 119 1.45 10.49 16.12
C GLU A 119 0.22 9.96 16.89
N GLU A 120 -0.74 10.82 17.20
CA GLU A 120 -1.97 10.46 17.91
C GLU A 120 -2.97 9.68 17.03
N THR A 121 -3.06 9.97 15.73
CA THR A 121 -3.95 9.22 14.82
C THR A 121 -3.33 7.88 14.44
N VAL A 122 -2.02 7.85 14.17
CA VAL A 122 -1.27 6.63 13.81
C VAL A 122 -1.26 5.61 14.96
N SER A 123 -1.08 6.06 16.20
CA SER A 123 -1.10 5.17 17.37
C SER A 123 -2.47 4.52 17.63
N LYS A 124 -3.57 5.18 17.22
CA LYS A 124 -4.95 4.67 17.37
C LYS A 124 -5.37 3.67 16.28
N VAL A 125 -4.58 3.50 15.21
CA VAL A 125 -4.89 2.54 14.14
C VAL A 125 -4.82 1.12 14.67
N THR A 126 -5.84 0.30 14.44
CA THR A 126 -5.84 -1.11 14.81
C THR A 126 -5.78 -2.01 13.59
N ARG A 127 -5.40 -3.28 13.78
CA ARG A 127 -5.46 -4.29 12.70
C ARG A 127 -6.86 -4.43 12.12
N ASN A 128 -7.90 -4.30 12.94
CA ASN A 128 -9.28 -4.39 12.48
C ASN A 128 -9.62 -3.26 11.49
N ASP A 129 -9.12 -2.05 11.73
CA ASP A 129 -9.35 -0.92 10.82
C ASP A 129 -8.72 -1.15 9.44
N ILE A 130 -7.56 -1.82 9.41
CA ILE A 130 -6.87 -2.19 8.18
C ILE A 130 -7.62 -3.28 7.43
N VAL A 131 -8.08 -4.31 8.15
CA VAL A 131 -8.87 -5.41 7.55
C VAL A 131 -10.19 -4.87 7.01
N GLU A 132 -10.84 -3.96 7.73
CA GLU A 132 -12.08 -3.31 7.29
C GLU A 132 -11.85 -2.43 6.05
N TYR A 133 -10.75 -1.68 6.02
CA TYR A 133 -10.33 -0.91 4.83
C TYR A 133 -10.15 -1.83 3.62
N TYR A 134 -9.36 -2.89 3.78
CA TYR A 134 -9.10 -3.86 2.73
C TYR A 134 -10.41 -4.46 2.20
N ASN A 135 -11.29 -4.95 3.07
CA ASN A 135 -12.57 -5.53 2.66
C ASN A 135 -13.52 -4.52 1.98
N THR A 136 -13.39 -3.23 2.29
CA THR A 136 -14.25 -2.18 1.75
C THR A 136 -13.78 -1.73 0.36
N PHE A 137 -12.47 -1.51 0.21
CA PHE A 137 -11.88 -0.85 -0.96
C PHE A 137 -11.18 -1.82 -1.92
N PHE A 138 -10.59 -2.92 -1.43
CA PHE A 138 -9.95 -3.94 -2.27
C PHE A 138 -10.98 -4.99 -2.71
N LYS A 139 -11.88 -4.58 -3.60
CA LYS A 139 -12.86 -5.47 -4.23
C LYS A 139 -12.45 -5.80 -5.67
N PRO A 140 -12.45 -7.10 -6.08
CA PRO A 140 -12.08 -7.49 -7.44
C PRO A 140 -12.87 -6.76 -8.53
N ASN A 141 -14.14 -6.44 -8.26
CA ASN A 141 -15.03 -5.77 -9.21
C ASN A 141 -14.67 -4.32 -9.53
N VAL A 142 -13.74 -3.69 -8.80
CA VAL A 142 -13.27 -2.32 -9.05
C VAL A 142 -11.76 -2.25 -9.30
N ALA A 143 -11.08 -3.39 -9.43
CA ALA A 143 -9.64 -3.45 -9.66
C ALA A 143 -9.31 -3.43 -11.15
N TYR A 144 -8.23 -2.74 -11.51
CA TYR A 144 -7.66 -2.75 -12.86
C TYR A 144 -6.25 -3.36 -12.82
N LEU A 145 -5.99 -4.35 -13.67
CA LEU A 145 -4.65 -4.87 -13.89
C LEU A 145 -4.06 -4.21 -15.14
N VAL A 146 -2.93 -3.52 -14.97
CA VAL A 146 -2.19 -2.90 -16.07
C VAL A 146 -0.87 -3.63 -16.24
N VAL A 147 -0.68 -4.24 -17.41
CA VAL A 147 0.56 -4.95 -17.75
C VAL A 147 1.25 -4.20 -18.88
N SER A 148 2.45 -3.68 -18.60
CA SER A 148 3.29 -3.03 -19.59
C SER A 148 4.60 -3.79 -19.72
N HIS A 149 4.87 -4.28 -20.94
CA HIS A 149 6.15 -4.89 -21.27
C HIS A 149 6.88 -3.99 -22.25
N ARG A 150 8.21 -3.89 -22.14
CA ARG A 150 9.03 -3.28 -23.18
C ARG A 150 9.08 -4.22 -24.39
N ILE A 151 8.05 -4.14 -25.22
CA ILE A 151 7.93 -4.82 -26.50
C ILE A 151 8.47 -3.91 -27.58
N HIS A 152 9.32 -4.45 -28.47
CA HIS A 152 9.69 -3.77 -29.71
C HIS A 152 8.51 -3.71 -30.72
N LYS A 153 7.28 -3.99 -30.28
CA LYS A 153 5.99 -3.77 -30.98
C LYS A 153 4.85 -3.75 -29.95
N THR A 154 4.20 -2.60 -29.82
CA THR A 154 3.12 -2.26 -28.88
C THR A 154 1.91 -3.19 -28.99
N PHE A 155 1.45 -3.71 -27.85
CA PHE A 155 0.14 -4.35 -27.65
C PHE A 155 -0.25 -4.12 -26.19
N THR A 156 -1.38 -3.45 -25.95
CA THR A 156 -1.97 -3.24 -24.62
C THR A 156 -3.32 -3.92 -24.63
N GLU A 157 -3.51 -4.91 -23.76
CA GLU A 157 -4.77 -5.64 -23.61
C GLU A 157 -5.35 -5.31 -22.22
N PHE A 158 -6.60 -4.85 -22.19
CA PHE A 158 -7.35 -4.60 -20.95
C PHE A 158 -8.32 -5.76 -20.71
N THR A 159 -8.03 -6.63 -19.74
CA THR A 159 -8.95 -7.72 -19.37
C THR A 159 -9.69 -7.36 -18.09
N ARG A 160 -11.02 -7.21 -18.21
CA ARG A 160 -11.95 -6.98 -17.09
C ARG A 160 -12.20 -8.30 -16.36
N LEU A 161 -11.77 -8.41 -15.10
CA LEU A 161 -12.10 -9.55 -14.25
C LEU A 161 -13.52 -9.37 -13.67
N SER A 162 -14.53 -9.91 -14.36
CA SER A 162 -15.78 -10.30 -13.70
C SER A 162 -16.26 -11.60 -14.34
N GLN A 163 -16.36 -12.67 -13.56
CA GLN A 163 -17.47 -13.65 -13.56
C GLN A 163 -17.20 -14.67 -12.44
N ASN A 164 -18.05 -14.63 -11.41
CA ASN A 164 -18.74 -15.83 -10.94
C ASN A 164 -19.92 -15.39 -10.05
N SER A 165 -21.12 -15.65 -10.56
CA SER A 165 -22.38 -15.69 -9.81
C SER A 165 -22.59 -17.09 -9.24
#